data_AF-A0A2M7GR47-F1
#
_entry.id   AF-A0A2M7GR47-F1
#
_cell.length_a   1.000
_cell.length_b   1.000
_cell.length_c   1.000
_cell.angle_alpha   90.00
_cell.angle_beta   90.00
_cell.angle_gamma   90.00
#
_symmetry.space_group_name_H-M   'P 1'
#
loop_
_entity.id
_entity.type
_entity.pdbx_description
1 polymer ?
#
loop_
_entity_poly.entity_id
_entity_poly.type
_entity_poly.pdbx_seq_one_letter_code
_entity_poly.pdbx_strand_id
1 'polypeptide(L)'
;MIMRLQRALCSGLLAMLLAASAQHALAGPNLENGRQAYRKCVACHSLEKDAHRTGPSLFGLWNRKAGTADGFGRYSGALKSSGIRWNEEALDRWLENPQQMVPGNRMVFPGIEDGSERKDLIAFLKAATAQDGKPSATLGMREQKPLNLKGLGENNQVTSIAHCEDTFEITTAAGETHQFWEFNVRLKSDTSENGPYPGKPVIIPAGMRGDRVSVVFAGPAEISPFIQNRCEK
;
A
#
# COMPACT_ATOMS: atom_id res chain seq x y z
N MET A 1 -57.34 -61.85 27.47
CA MET A 1 -56.76 -62.82 26.52
C MET A 1 -55.97 -62.02 25.50
N ILE A 2 -54.63 -62.22 25.45
CA ILE A 2 -53.73 -61.84 24.33
C ILE A 2 -53.47 -60.31 24.21
N MET A 3 -52.28 -59.71 24.01
CA MET A 3 -50.89 -60.14 23.90
C MET A 3 -50.01 -58.89 23.66
N ARG A 4 -49.01 -58.68 24.52
CA ARG A 4 -47.59 -58.31 24.24
C ARG A 4 -47.20 -57.15 23.29
N LEU A 5 -46.02 -56.59 23.63
CA LEU A 5 -45.09 -55.75 22.87
C LEU A 5 -45.51 -54.28 22.75
N GLN A 6 -44.70 -53.28 23.12
CA GLN A 6 -43.27 -53.18 22.78
C GLN A 6 -42.42 -52.67 23.95
N ARG A 7 -41.30 -53.36 24.11
CA ARG A 7 -40.11 -52.89 24.83
C ARG A 7 -39.34 -51.92 23.93
N ALA A 8 -38.44 -51.18 24.57
CA ALA A 8 -37.27 -50.51 23.99
C ALA A 8 -37.56 -49.06 23.54
N LEU A 9 -36.77 -48.03 23.87
CA LEU A 9 -35.45 -47.96 24.48
C LEU A 9 -35.37 -46.71 25.38
N CYS A 10 -34.99 -46.92 26.65
CA CYS A 10 -34.26 -45.92 27.43
C CYS A 10 -32.86 -45.76 26.81
N SER A 11 -32.65 -44.79 25.92
CA SER A 11 -31.32 -44.41 25.41
C SER A 11 -31.41 -43.05 24.74
N GLY A 12 -31.67 -41.99 25.51
CA GLY A 12 -31.88 -40.64 24.97
C GLY A 12 -31.08 -39.54 25.66
N LEU A 13 -30.02 -39.88 26.40
CA LEU A 13 -29.32 -38.91 27.25
C LEU A 13 -27.79 -39.03 27.20
N LEU A 14 -27.18 -39.15 26.01
CA LEU A 14 -25.71 -38.99 25.88
C LEU A 14 -25.25 -38.75 24.42
N ALA A 15 -25.64 -37.62 23.81
CA ALA A 15 -25.07 -37.24 22.49
C ALA A 15 -25.17 -35.74 22.19
N MET A 16 -24.94 -34.85 23.18
CA MET A 16 -25.05 -33.40 23.00
C MET A 16 -23.77 -32.64 23.35
N LEU A 17 -22.59 -33.16 23.00
CA LEU A 17 -21.31 -32.48 23.30
C LEU A 17 -20.18 -32.61 22.25
N LEU A 18 -20.48 -33.00 21.00
CA LEU A 18 -19.45 -33.11 19.95
C LEU A 18 -19.95 -32.63 18.59
N ALA A 19 -19.97 -31.31 18.38
CA ALA A 19 -19.83 -30.68 17.05
C ALA A 19 -19.71 -29.15 17.16
N ALA A 20 -18.77 -28.65 17.97
CA ALA A 20 -18.23 -27.30 17.77
C ALA A 20 -16.93 -27.41 16.94
N SER A 21 -17.02 -28.10 15.81
CA SER A 21 -15.92 -28.25 14.87
C SER A 21 -15.96 -27.07 13.89
N ALA A 22 -15.14 -26.06 14.17
CA ALA A 22 -14.55 -25.16 13.19
C ALA A 22 -15.43 -24.79 11.97
N GLN A 23 -16.35 -23.84 12.17
CA GLN A 23 -16.73 -22.95 11.07
C GLN A 23 -15.55 -22.00 10.79
N HIS A 24 -14.45 -22.52 10.24
CA HIS A 24 -13.59 -21.67 9.42
C HIS A 24 -14.41 -21.39 8.17
N ALA A 25 -15.17 -20.30 8.23
CA ALA A 25 -15.78 -19.72 7.07
C ALA A 25 -14.75 -19.71 5.94
N LEU A 26 -15.18 -20.17 4.76
CA LEU A 26 -14.54 -19.94 3.47
C LEU A 26 -14.54 -18.43 3.21
N ALA A 27 -13.83 -17.66 4.03
CA ALA A 27 -13.60 -16.26 3.80
C ALA A 27 -12.73 -16.19 2.54
N GLY A 28 -13.26 -15.55 1.50
CA GLY A 28 -12.49 -15.24 0.31
C GLY A 28 -11.23 -14.42 0.66
N PRO A 29 -10.34 -14.20 -0.33
CA PRO A 29 -9.08 -13.54 -0.08
C PRO A 29 -9.26 -12.16 0.58
N ASN A 30 -8.47 -11.89 1.61
CA ASN A 30 -8.51 -10.66 2.39
C ASN A 30 -7.53 -9.63 1.83
N LEU A 31 -8.10 -8.54 1.34
CA LEU A 31 -7.37 -7.50 0.62
C LEU A 31 -6.56 -6.59 1.55
N GLU A 32 -6.91 -6.54 2.84
CA GLU A 32 -6.10 -5.91 3.89
C GLU A 32 -4.82 -6.70 4.12
N ASN A 33 -4.95 -8.00 4.33
CA ASN A 33 -3.81 -8.91 4.48
C ASN A 33 -2.92 -8.89 3.24
N GLY A 34 -3.53 -8.90 2.05
CA GLY A 34 -2.80 -8.83 0.78
C GLY A 34 -1.96 -7.56 0.64
N ARG A 35 -2.48 -6.43 1.13
CA ARG A 35 -1.71 -5.19 1.18
C ARG A 35 -0.58 -5.22 2.20
N GLN A 36 -0.81 -5.87 3.34
CA GLN A 36 0.26 -6.07 4.33
C GLN A 36 1.37 -6.95 3.73
N ALA A 37 1.02 -8.02 3.03
CA ALA A 37 1.95 -8.86 2.29
C ALA A 37 2.70 -8.07 1.20
N TYR A 38 2.02 -7.15 0.50
CA TYR A 38 2.63 -6.29 -0.52
C TYR A 38 3.78 -5.41 0.02
N ARG A 39 3.87 -5.17 1.34
CA ARG A 39 5.01 -4.48 1.95
C ARG A 39 6.35 -5.18 1.68
N LYS A 40 6.36 -6.48 1.39
CA LYS A 40 7.56 -7.23 0.94
C LYS A 40 8.04 -6.78 -0.45
N CYS A 41 7.19 -6.12 -1.24
CA CYS A 41 7.44 -5.77 -2.63
C CYS A 41 7.79 -4.28 -2.83
N VAL A 42 7.38 -3.38 -1.92
CA VAL A 42 7.43 -1.91 -2.12
C VAL A 42 8.83 -1.33 -2.29
N ALA A 43 9.86 -2.01 -1.79
CA ALA A 43 11.24 -1.59 -1.98
C ALA A 43 11.65 -1.66 -3.46
N CYS A 44 11.15 -2.66 -4.17
CA CYS A 44 11.56 -2.97 -5.54
C CYS A 44 10.50 -2.67 -6.59
N HIS A 45 9.23 -2.53 -6.22
CA HIS A 45 8.12 -2.37 -7.15
C HIS A 45 7.22 -1.20 -6.79
N SER A 46 6.71 -0.51 -7.81
CA SER A 46 5.60 0.44 -7.69
C SER A 46 4.32 -0.16 -8.29
N LEU A 47 3.17 0.38 -7.87
CA LEU A 47 1.87 0.14 -8.50
C LEU A 47 1.49 1.24 -9.51
N GLU A 48 2.24 2.35 -9.54
CA GLU A 48 2.00 3.48 -10.43
C GLU A 48 2.49 3.19 -11.85
N LYS A 49 1.76 3.70 -12.85
CA LYS A 49 2.13 3.56 -14.27
C LYS A 49 3.51 4.15 -14.51
N ASP A 50 4.35 3.40 -15.22
CA ASP A 50 5.72 3.77 -15.64
C ASP A 50 6.72 4.11 -14.51
N ALA A 51 6.33 3.96 -13.24
CA ALA A 51 7.19 4.24 -12.08
C ALA A 51 8.06 3.03 -11.70
N HIS A 52 9.11 2.75 -12.47
CA HIS A 52 10.03 1.66 -12.18
C HIS A 52 10.97 1.94 -11.00
N ARG A 53 11.44 0.87 -10.35
CA ARG A 53 12.47 0.93 -9.30
C ARG A 53 13.57 -0.09 -9.62
N THR A 54 14.05 -0.82 -8.61
CA THR A 54 14.88 -2.01 -8.79
C THR A 54 14.20 -3.03 -9.71
N GLY A 55 12.89 -3.24 -9.51
CA GLY A 55 12.01 -4.02 -10.38
C GLY A 55 11.08 -3.14 -11.23
N PRO A 56 10.38 -3.76 -12.21
CA PRO A 56 9.41 -3.06 -13.06
C PRO A 56 8.20 -2.55 -12.26
N SER A 57 7.47 -1.59 -12.83
CA SER A 57 6.14 -1.25 -12.31
C SER A 57 5.20 -2.45 -12.48
N LEU A 58 4.39 -2.70 -11.46
CA LEU A 58 3.35 -3.71 -11.48
C LEU A 58 2.04 -3.17 -12.06
N PHE A 59 1.96 -1.88 -12.40
CA PHE A 59 0.81 -1.35 -13.12
C PHE A 59 0.53 -2.19 -14.38
N GLY A 60 -0.73 -2.58 -14.55
CA GLY A 60 -1.13 -3.40 -15.69
C GLY A 60 -0.61 -4.82 -15.67
N LEU A 61 -0.51 -5.45 -14.50
CA LEU A 61 0.10 -6.76 -14.37
C LEU A 61 -0.69 -7.85 -15.10
N TRP A 62 -2.02 -7.86 -14.98
CA TRP A 62 -2.85 -8.95 -15.49
C TRP A 62 -2.76 -9.09 -17.01
N ASN A 63 -2.62 -10.34 -17.46
CA ASN A 63 -2.43 -10.79 -18.83
C ASN A 63 -1.19 -10.25 -19.57
N ARG A 64 -0.40 -9.36 -18.94
CA ARG A 64 0.87 -8.88 -19.47
C ARG A 64 1.86 -10.03 -19.58
N LYS A 65 2.59 -10.07 -20.70
CA LYS A 65 3.68 -11.03 -20.88
C LYS A 65 4.80 -10.73 -19.89
N ALA A 66 5.39 -11.76 -19.30
CA ALA A 66 6.54 -11.59 -18.42
C ALA A 66 7.71 -10.98 -19.20
N GLY A 67 8.43 -10.06 -18.56
CA GLY A 67 9.59 -9.41 -19.19
C GLY A 67 9.26 -8.29 -20.19
N THR A 68 8.02 -7.77 -20.21
CA THR A 68 7.57 -6.77 -21.19
C THR A 68 6.92 -5.53 -20.59
N ALA A 69 7.23 -5.14 -19.34
CA ALA A 69 6.80 -3.82 -18.88
C ALA A 69 7.53 -2.73 -19.70
N ASP A 70 6.75 -1.85 -20.33
CA ASP A 70 7.28 -0.73 -21.10
C ASP A 70 8.19 0.13 -20.23
N GLY A 71 9.34 0.57 -20.78
CA GLY A 71 10.33 1.35 -20.05
C GLY A 71 11.28 0.56 -19.15
N PHE A 72 11.03 -0.74 -18.88
CA PHE A 72 11.91 -1.56 -18.03
C PHE A 72 12.77 -2.55 -18.84
N GLY A 73 13.99 -2.14 -19.20
CA GLY A 73 14.90 -2.99 -19.99
C GLY A 73 15.64 -4.09 -19.21
N ARG A 74 15.77 -3.94 -17.88
CA ARG A 74 16.70 -4.71 -17.02
C ARG A 74 16.25 -6.13 -16.63
N TYR A 75 15.25 -6.69 -17.31
CA TYR A 75 14.84 -8.08 -17.10
C TYR A 75 15.97 -9.08 -17.38
N SER A 76 15.94 -10.23 -16.71
CA SER A 76 16.80 -11.36 -17.07
C SER A 76 16.40 -11.95 -18.42
N GLY A 77 17.37 -12.56 -19.12
CA GLY A 77 17.08 -13.32 -20.35
C GLY A 77 16.09 -14.47 -20.11
N ALA A 78 16.22 -15.14 -18.95
CA ALA A 78 15.32 -16.21 -18.53
C ALA A 78 13.86 -15.75 -18.42
N LEU A 79 13.60 -14.61 -17.77
CA LEU A 79 12.23 -14.13 -17.59
C LEU A 79 11.61 -13.63 -18.91
N LYS A 80 12.41 -12.94 -19.76
CA LYS A 80 11.97 -12.53 -21.11
C LYS A 80 11.57 -13.72 -21.99
N SER A 81 12.28 -14.84 -21.85
CA SER A 81 12.08 -16.04 -22.67
C SER A 81 11.08 -17.04 -22.08
N SER A 82 10.58 -16.80 -20.87
CA SER A 82 9.72 -17.73 -20.14
C SER A 82 8.36 -18.03 -20.80
N GLY A 83 7.89 -17.14 -21.67
CA GLY A 83 6.55 -17.26 -22.27
C GLY A 83 5.38 -17.01 -21.31
N ILE A 84 5.65 -16.72 -20.04
CA ILE A 84 4.63 -16.54 -19.00
C ILE A 84 3.74 -15.34 -19.33
N ARG A 85 2.44 -15.49 -19.10
CA ARG A 85 1.49 -14.39 -18.97
C ARG A 85 1.00 -14.35 -17.54
N TRP A 86 1.01 -13.16 -16.93
CA TRP A 86 0.62 -13.01 -15.54
C TRP A 86 -0.89 -13.18 -15.37
N ASN A 87 -1.27 -14.23 -14.68
CA ASN A 87 -2.63 -14.49 -14.21
C ASN A 87 -2.52 -15.00 -12.77
N GLU A 88 -3.66 -15.38 -12.16
CA GLU A 88 -3.68 -15.81 -10.76
C GLU A 88 -2.79 -17.04 -10.52
N GLU A 89 -2.89 -18.07 -11.36
CA GLU A 89 -2.14 -19.31 -11.21
C GLU A 89 -0.63 -19.10 -11.42
N ALA A 90 -0.25 -18.32 -12.42
CA ALA A 90 1.14 -17.99 -12.70
C ALA A 90 1.75 -17.15 -11.58
N LEU A 91 0.98 -16.22 -11.00
CA LEU A 91 1.43 -15.42 -9.87
C LEU A 91 1.55 -16.24 -8.59
N ASP A 92 0.64 -17.20 -8.34
CA ASP A 92 0.75 -18.08 -7.18
C ASP A 92 2.05 -18.90 -7.21
N ARG A 93 2.33 -19.55 -8.34
CA ARG A 93 3.58 -20.30 -8.54
C ARG A 93 4.82 -19.40 -8.50
N TRP A 94 4.73 -18.19 -9.06
CA TRP A 94 5.83 -17.24 -9.06
C TRP A 94 6.15 -16.74 -7.65
N LEU A 95 5.12 -16.42 -6.86
CA LEU A 95 5.25 -15.89 -5.52
C LEU A 95 5.68 -16.98 -4.52
N GLU A 96 5.34 -18.24 -4.77
CA GLU A 96 5.82 -19.37 -3.96
C GLU A 96 7.34 -19.52 -4.04
N ASN A 97 7.91 -19.56 -5.24
CA ASN A 97 9.35 -19.62 -5.44
C ASN A 97 9.77 -19.13 -6.83
N PRO A 98 10.19 -17.85 -6.98
CA PRO A 98 10.55 -17.30 -8.28
C PRO A 98 11.71 -18.02 -8.96
N GLN A 99 12.74 -18.38 -8.19
CA GLN A 99 13.95 -19.05 -8.72
C GLN A 99 13.66 -20.47 -9.18
N GLN A 100 12.77 -21.19 -8.49
CA GLN A 100 12.32 -22.50 -8.93
C GLN A 100 11.45 -22.41 -10.20
N MET A 101 10.54 -21.43 -10.26
CA MET A 101 9.67 -21.26 -11.43
C MET A 101 10.43 -20.82 -12.67
N VAL A 102 11.36 -19.87 -12.54
CA VAL A 102 12.22 -19.39 -13.63
C VAL A 102 13.67 -19.33 -13.15
N PRO A 103 14.45 -20.41 -13.31
CA PRO A 103 15.86 -20.41 -12.97
C PRO A 103 16.64 -19.32 -13.71
N GLY A 104 17.49 -18.60 -12.98
CA GLY A 104 18.29 -17.50 -13.56
C GLY A 104 17.50 -16.20 -13.74
N ASN A 105 16.30 -16.08 -13.14
CA ASN A 105 15.67 -14.78 -13.00
C ASN A 105 16.46 -13.86 -12.04
N ARG A 106 16.33 -12.54 -12.20
CA ARG A 106 17.07 -11.54 -11.40
C ARG A 106 16.28 -11.01 -10.19
N MET A 107 15.07 -11.51 -9.94
CA MET A 107 14.32 -11.15 -8.74
C MET A 107 14.87 -11.97 -7.57
N VAL A 108 15.66 -11.31 -6.72
CA VAL A 108 16.19 -11.90 -5.48
C VAL A 108 15.09 -11.81 -4.43
N PHE A 109 14.19 -12.78 -4.46
CA PHE A 109 13.09 -12.92 -3.50
C PHE A 109 12.94 -14.41 -3.14
N PRO A 110 12.96 -14.77 -1.85
CA PRO A 110 12.91 -16.17 -1.43
C PRO A 110 11.56 -16.85 -1.75
N GLY A 111 10.49 -16.07 -1.86
CA GLY A 111 9.13 -16.58 -2.02
C GLY A 111 8.26 -16.35 -0.78
N ILE A 112 7.01 -16.78 -0.87
CA ILE A 112 6.00 -16.78 0.20
C ILE A 112 5.45 -18.20 0.28
N GLU A 113 5.84 -18.95 1.32
CA GLU A 113 5.41 -20.34 1.49
C GLU A 113 3.92 -20.46 1.84
N ASP A 114 3.39 -19.50 2.59
CA ASP A 114 1.98 -19.49 2.99
C ASP A 114 1.07 -19.20 1.78
N GLY A 115 0.36 -20.23 1.33
CA GLY A 115 -0.59 -20.12 0.22
C GLY A 115 -1.80 -19.22 0.51
N SER A 116 -2.19 -19.02 1.76
CA SER A 116 -3.24 -18.03 2.11
C SER A 116 -2.71 -16.62 1.94
N GLU A 117 -1.49 -16.35 2.40
CA GLU A 117 -0.85 -15.03 2.21
C GLU A 117 -0.67 -14.72 0.71
N ARG A 118 -0.28 -15.71 -0.10
CA ARG A 118 -0.20 -15.55 -1.56
C ARG A 118 -1.55 -15.21 -2.18
N LYS A 119 -2.62 -15.93 -1.81
CA LYS A 119 -3.98 -15.67 -2.32
C LYS A 119 -4.44 -14.25 -1.99
N ASP A 120 -4.22 -13.81 -0.75
CA ASP A 120 -4.54 -12.46 -0.30
C ASP A 120 -3.75 -11.41 -1.11
N LEU A 121 -2.44 -11.63 -1.29
CA LEU A 121 -1.58 -10.74 -2.08
C LEU A 121 -1.99 -10.67 -3.55
N ILE A 122 -2.31 -11.81 -4.18
CA ILE A 122 -2.75 -11.87 -5.58
C ILE A 122 -4.06 -11.12 -5.75
N ALA A 123 -5.02 -11.29 -4.84
CA ALA A 123 -6.27 -10.56 -4.88
C ALA A 123 -6.05 -9.05 -4.74
N PHE A 124 -5.15 -8.62 -3.84
CA PHE A 124 -4.75 -7.22 -3.73
C PHE A 124 -4.09 -6.69 -5.01
N LEU A 125 -3.12 -7.41 -5.58
CA LEU A 125 -2.44 -7.02 -6.82
C LEU A 125 -3.42 -6.94 -7.99
N LYS A 126 -4.41 -7.84 -8.07
CA LYS A 126 -5.44 -7.82 -9.13
C LYS A 126 -6.22 -6.52 -9.12
N ALA A 127 -6.65 -6.11 -7.94
CA ALA A 127 -7.39 -4.87 -7.76
C ALA A 127 -6.50 -3.62 -7.94
N ALA A 128 -5.25 -3.68 -7.49
CA ALA A 128 -4.33 -2.55 -7.48
C ALA A 128 -3.66 -2.27 -8.84
N THR A 129 -3.68 -3.22 -9.78
CA THR A 129 -2.92 -3.14 -11.05
C THR A 129 -3.78 -3.11 -12.32
N ALA A 130 -5.10 -2.97 -12.21
CA ALA A 130 -6.00 -2.91 -13.37
C ALA A 130 -5.70 -1.71 -14.30
N GLN A 131 -5.73 -1.95 -15.62
CA GLN A 131 -5.44 -0.96 -16.68
C GLN A 131 -6.59 0.03 -16.95
N ASP A 132 -7.82 -0.32 -16.57
CA ASP A 132 -9.03 0.41 -16.93
C ASP A 132 -9.27 1.59 -15.98
N GLY A 133 -8.36 2.58 -15.99
CA GLY A 133 -8.61 3.93 -15.47
C GLY A 133 -9.03 4.05 -14.00
N LYS A 134 -8.98 2.97 -13.23
CA LYS A 134 -9.16 2.93 -11.79
C LYS A 134 -8.19 1.88 -11.26
N PRO A 135 -6.99 2.26 -10.78
CA PRO A 135 -6.43 1.52 -9.68
C PRO A 135 -7.53 1.47 -8.63
N SER A 136 -7.87 0.29 -8.10
CA SER A 136 -8.56 0.26 -6.82
C SER A 136 -7.60 0.86 -5.79
N ALA A 137 -7.59 2.19 -5.71
CA ALA A 137 -7.31 2.97 -4.53
C ALA A 137 -8.41 2.75 -3.48
N THR A 138 -8.97 1.54 -3.40
CA THR A 138 -10.13 1.19 -2.57
C THR A 138 -9.97 -0.19 -1.96
N LEU A 139 -8.74 -0.65 -1.79
CA LEU A 139 -8.40 -1.65 -0.79
C LEU A 139 -7.16 -1.15 -0.08
N GLY A 140 -7.35 -0.08 0.70
CA GLY A 140 -6.36 0.44 1.63
C GLY A 140 -6.01 1.91 1.62
N MET A 141 -6.44 2.61 0.60
CA MET A 141 -6.67 4.03 0.76
C MET A 141 -8.18 4.16 0.82
N ARG A 142 -8.70 4.85 1.85
CA ARG A 142 -10.01 5.48 1.72
C ARG A 142 -10.04 6.16 0.35
N GLU A 143 -11.19 6.18 -0.31
CA GLU A 143 -11.47 7.19 -1.32
C GLU A 143 -11.14 8.55 -0.70
N GLN A 144 -9.91 9.03 -0.93
CA GLN A 144 -9.56 10.39 -0.58
C GLN A 144 -10.18 11.18 -1.72
N LYS A 145 -11.43 11.64 -1.48
CA LYS A 145 -11.80 12.97 -1.94
C LYS A 145 -10.54 13.83 -1.80
N PRO A 146 -10.09 14.52 -2.86
CA PRO A 146 -8.86 15.32 -2.80
C PRO A 146 -8.86 16.08 -1.48
N LEU A 147 -7.85 15.79 -0.64
CA LEU A 147 -7.83 16.31 0.72
C LEU A 147 -7.95 17.83 0.60
N ASN A 148 -9.06 18.39 1.08
CA ASN A 148 -9.25 19.82 1.02
C ASN A 148 -8.38 20.45 2.11
N LEU A 149 -7.32 21.12 1.68
CA LEU A 149 -6.32 21.72 2.53
C LEU A 149 -6.83 23.00 3.20
N LYS A 150 -7.96 23.57 2.75
CA LYS A 150 -8.57 24.81 3.28
C LYS A 150 -9.28 24.66 4.63
N GLY A 151 -9.04 23.57 5.36
CA GLY A 151 -9.75 23.30 6.62
C GLY A 151 -9.11 22.28 7.55
N LEU A 152 -7.80 22.01 7.39
CA LEU A 152 -7.11 21.00 8.21
C LEU A 152 -6.91 21.40 9.68
N GLY A 153 -7.27 22.63 10.07
CA GLY A 153 -7.18 23.11 11.45
C GLY A 153 -5.78 23.52 11.88
N GLU A 154 -5.66 23.98 13.13
CA GLU A 154 -4.45 24.64 13.65
C GLU A 154 -3.24 23.72 13.73
N ASN A 155 -3.45 22.42 13.97
CA ASN A 155 -2.38 21.41 14.02
C ASN A 155 -1.68 21.23 12.66
N ASN A 156 -2.33 21.60 11.56
CA ASN A 156 -1.78 21.45 10.22
C ASN A 156 -1.40 22.80 9.59
N GLN A 157 -1.92 23.91 10.12
CA GLN A 157 -1.63 25.24 9.60
C GLN A 157 -0.20 25.64 9.99
N VAL A 158 0.70 25.81 9.02
CA VAL A 158 2.08 26.24 9.28
C VAL A 158 2.12 27.76 9.46
N THR A 159 2.80 28.20 10.51
CA THR A 159 2.98 29.62 10.87
C THR A 159 4.41 30.09 10.67
N SER A 160 5.39 29.21 10.82
CA SER A 160 6.80 29.51 10.50
C SER A 160 7.56 28.29 10.00
N ILE A 161 8.53 28.55 9.13
CA ILE A 161 9.53 27.57 8.72
C ILE A 161 10.90 28.23 8.87
N ALA A 162 11.74 27.64 9.69
CA ALA A 162 13.15 27.98 9.78
C ALA A 162 13.98 26.90 9.11
N HIS A 163 15.04 27.29 8.41
CA HIS A 163 16.05 26.39 7.87
C HIS A 163 17.41 26.79 8.45
N CYS A 164 18.09 25.82 9.06
CA CYS A 164 19.45 25.95 9.57
C CYS A 164 20.22 24.68 9.20
N GLU A 165 21.38 24.85 8.58
CA GLU A 165 22.24 23.74 8.11
C GLU A 165 21.46 22.71 7.28
N ASP A 166 21.23 21.51 7.82
CA ASP A 166 20.54 20.39 7.17
C ASP A 166 19.12 20.15 7.71
N THR A 167 18.60 21.08 8.50
CA THR A 167 17.38 20.89 9.28
C THR A 167 16.36 21.99 9.01
N PHE A 168 15.13 21.56 8.75
CA PHE A 168 13.95 22.40 8.78
C PHE A 168 13.24 22.27 10.11
N GLU A 169 12.89 23.42 10.68
CA GLU A 169 12.01 23.54 11.82
C GLU A 169 10.68 24.13 11.36
N ILE A 170 9.59 23.40 11.57
CA ILE A 170 8.25 23.77 11.10
C ILE A 170 7.34 23.92 12.31
N THR A 171 6.78 25.11 12.48
CA THR A 171 5.85 25.42 13.57
C THR A 171 4.42 25.50 13.04
N THR A 172 3.49 24.90 13.78
CA THR A 172 2.05 24.90 13.47
C THR A 172 1.32 25.99 14.26
N ALA A 173 0.11 26.35 13.85
CA ALA A 173 -0.72 27.32 14.55
C ALA A 173 -1.17 26.82 15.93
N ALA A 174 -1.13 25.51 16.16
CA ALA A 174 -1.32 24.91 17.48
C ALA A 174 -0.13 25.13 18.44
N GLY A 175 0.97 25.73 17.97
CA GLY A 175 2.18 25.99 18.76
C GLY A 175 3.15 24.81 18.80
N GLU A 176 2.93 23.77 17.99
CA GLU A 176 3.85 22.63 17.91
C GLU A 176 4.97 22.92 16.91
N THR A 177 6.20 22.67 17.32
CA THR A 177 7.38 22.78 16.48
C THR A 177 7.98 21.40 16.22
N HIS A 178 8.23 21.10 14.94
CA HIS A 178 8.73 19.82 14.47
C HIS A 178 10.01 20.01 13.65
N GLN A 179 11.03 19.20 13.93
CA GLN A 179 12.31 19.24 13.21
C GLN A 179 12.41 18.07 12.23
N PHE A 180 12.87 18.37 11.02
CA PHE A 180 13.04 17.41 9.95
C PHE A 180 14.38 17.63 9.24
N TRP A 181 15.09 16.55 8.98
CA TRP A 181 16.21 16.56 8.04
C TRP A 181 15.74 17.03 6.65
N GLU A 182 16.55 17.82 5.96
CA GLU A 182 16.21 18.49 4.70
C GLU A 182 15.66 17.55 3.62
N PHE A 183 16.22 16.34 3.50
CA PHE A 183 15.78 15.34 2.52
C PHE A 183 14.42 14.69 2.86
N ASN A 184 13.92 14.90 4.07
CA ASN A 184 12.62 14.42 4.51
C ASN A 184 11.50 15.47 4.37
N VAL A 185 11.83 16.71 4.01
CA VAL A 185 10.87 17.78 3.76
C VAL A 185 10.58 17.90 2.27
N ARG A 186 9.31 17.93 1.91
CA ARG A 186 8.86 18.18 0.53
C ARG A 186 8.09 19.50 0.48
N LEU A 187 8.67 20.50 -0.14
CA LEU A 187 8.00 21.76 -0.43
C LEU A 187 7.16 21.59 -1.70
N LYS A 188 5.86 21.87 -1.63
CA LYS A 188 4.90 21.69 -2.73
C LYS A 188 4.04 22.92 -2.90
N SER A 189 3.52 23.13 -4.10
CA SER A 189 2.45 24.09 -4.37
C SER A 189 1.21 23.37 -4.86
N ASP A 190 0.04 23.76 -4.36
CA ASP A 190 -1.26 23.33 -4.87
C ASP A 190 -2.13 24.56 -5.12
N THR A 191 -2.25 24.94 -6.40
CA THR A 191 -3.05 26.08 -6.85
C THR A 191 -4.51 25.70 -7.14
N SER A 192 -4.92 24.47 -6.83
CA SER A 192 -6.29 24.01 -7.07
C SER A 192 -7.27 24.60 -6.05
N GLU A 193 -8.57 24.39 -6.30
CA GLU A 193 -9.61 24.79 -5.35
C GLU A 193 -9.49 24.09 -3.98
N ASN A 194 -8.81 22.93 -3.94
CA ASN A 194 -8.55 22.16 -2.72
C ASN A 194 -7.19 22.49 -2.07
N GLY A 195 -6.36 23.30 -2.71
CA GLY A 195 -5.09 23.79 -2.16
C GLY A 195 -5.30 24.67 -0.91
N PRO A 196 -4.26 24.98 -0.14
CA PRO A 196 -4.41 25.81 1.06
C PRO A 196 -4.82 27.25 0.72
N TYR A 197 -5.21 28.02 1.73
CA TYR A 197 -5.42 29.47 1.53
C TYR A 197 -4.06 30.16 1.23
N PRO A 198 -4.04 31.21 0.40
CA PRO A 198 -2.85 32.02 0.20
C PRO A 198 -2.26 32.54 1.52
N GLY A 199 -0.94 32.47 1.64
CA GLY A 199 -0.19 32.83 2.86
C GLY A 199 -0.40 31.90 4.05
N LYS A 200 -1.12 30.78 3.86
CA LYS A 200 -1.49 29.83 4.91
C LYS A 200 -1.06 28.40 4.52
N PRO A 201 0.25 28.13 4.40
CA PRO A 201 0.74 26.80 4.05
C PRO A 201 0.34 25.76 5.09
N VAL A 202 0.20 24.51 4.68
CA VAL A 202 -0.17 23.40 5.57
C VAL A 202 0.87 22.28 5.56
N ILE A 203 1.01 21.61 6.70
CA ILE A 203 1.89 20.46 6.89
C ILE A 203 1.08 19.16 6.83
N ILE A 204 1.52 18.20 6.02
CA ILE A 204 0.89 16.86 5.91
C ILE A 204 1.94 15.74 5.97
N PRO A 205 1.65 14.61 6.64
CA PRO A 205 2.55 13.45 6.64
C PRO A 205 2.78 12.92 5.22
N ALA A 206 4.02 12.59 4.89
CA ALA A 206 4.42 12.16 3.54
C ALA A 206 5.24 10.85 3.53
N GLY A 207 5.17 10.07 4.61
CA GLY A 207 5.84 8.78 4.77
C GLY A 207 5.04 7.82 5.65
N MET A 208 5.28 6.51 5.51
CA MET A 208 4.58 5.49 6.30
C MET A 208 5.07 5.42 7.76
N ARG A 209 6.22 6.03 8.07
CA ARG A 209 6.83 6.02 9.41
C ARG A 209 6.78 7.38 10.11
N GLY A 210 6.10 8.38 9.53
CA GLY A 210 6.03 9.74 10.08
C GLY A 210 7.34 10.54 10.00
N ASP A 211 8.38 9.97 9.39
CA ASP A 211 9.72 10.56 9.24
C ASP A 211 9.80 11.62 8.14
N ARG A 212 8.76 11.74 7.32
CA ARG A 212 8.71 12.62 6.14
C ARG A 212 7.47 13.46 6.13
N VAL A 213 7.62 14.67 5.61
CA VAL A 213 6.55 15.64 5.60
C VAL A 213 6.46 16.37 4.26
N SER A 214 5.25 16.79 3.89
CA SER A 214 5.07 17.79 2.83
C SER A 214 4.53 19.07 3.44
N VAL A 215 5.16 20.19 3.11
CA VAL A 215 4.59 21.52 3.33
C VAL A 215 4.01 21.99 2.01
N VAL A 216 2.72 22.26 1.99
CA VAL A 216 1.98 22.64 0.79
C VAL A 216 1.62 24.13 0.89
N PHE A 217 2.00 24.89 -0.13
CA PHE A 217 1.73 26.31 -0.30
C PHE A 217 0.63 26.52 -1.34
N ALA A 218 -0.02 27.69 -1.33
CA ALA A 218 -1.07 27.99 -2.30
C ALA A 218 -0.48 28.30 -3.69
N GLY A 219 0.81 28.62 -3.75
CA GLY A 219 1.56 28.81 -5.00
C GLY A 219 3.07 28.79 -4.77
N PRO A 220 3.87 28.57 -5.83
CA PRO A 220 5.33 28.51 -5.72
C PRO A 220 5.96 29.83 -5.27
N ALA A 221 5.32 30.96 -5.56
CA ALA A 221 5.79 32.30 -5.16
C ALA A 221 5.82 32.50 -3.63
N GLU A 222 5.09 31.69 -2.86
CA GLU A 222 5.05 31.78 -1.41
C GLU A 222 6.20 31.03 -0.73
N ILE A 223 6.87 30.11 -1.43
CA ILE A 223 7.79 29.15 -0.80
C ILE A 223 9.02 29.85 -0.22
N SER A 224 9.83 30.48 -1.08
CA SER A 224 11.08 31.10 -0.65
C SER A 224 10.89 32.22 0.37
N PRO A 225 9.90 33.14 0.23
CA PRO A 225 9.69 34.20 1.22
C PRO A 225 9.24 33.71 2.59
N PHE A 226 8.61 32.53 2.68
CA PHE A 226 8.10 31.98 3.94
C PHE A 226 9.18 31.27 4.76
N ILE A 227 10.26 30.83 4.11
CA ILE A 227 11.36 30.10 4.76
C ILE A 227 12.39 31.10 5.26
N GLN A 228 12.63 31.10 6.57
CA GLN A 228 13.65 31.93 7.20
C GLN A 228 14.94 31.13 7.34
N ASN A 229 16.02 31.60 6.72
CA ASN A 229 17.36 31.07 6.97
C ASN A 229 17.86 31.61 8.31
N ARG A 230 17.53 30.91 9.40
CA ARG A 230 17.90 31.29 10.76
C ARG A 230 18.31 30.05 11.55
N CYS A 231 19.44 30.16 12.23
CA CYS A 231 19.84 29.23 13.27
C CYS A 231 19.47 29.89 14.58
N GLU A 232 18.49 29.33 15.30
CA GLU A 232 18.27 29.74 16.69
C GLU A 232 19.55 29.46 17.49
N LYS A 233 19.93 30.40 18.35
CA LYS A 233 21.10 30.27 19.23
C LYS A 233 20.74 29.54 20.50
#